data_AF-W4G581-F1
#
_entry.id   AF-W4G581-F1
#
_cell.length_a   1.000
_cell.length_b   1.000
_cell.length_c   1.000
_cell.angle_alpha   90.00
_cell.angle_beta   90.00
_cell.angle_gamma   90.00
#
_symmetry.space_group_name_H-M   'P 1'
#
loop_
_entity.id
_entity.type
_entity.pdbx_description
1 polymer ?
#
loop_
_entity_poly.entity_id
_entity_poly.type
_entity_poly.pdbx_seq_one_letter_code
_entity_poly.pdbx_strand_id
1 'polypeptide(L)'
;MDTVLPHMEGSDAAHVLGAFSEVLDDAFGEFGVARELLLLALVCDEAAWITHHLALLAEKQQDYDQAEHWFQRGYDLDHTYVPNALNFAVFMEERRLRYDEAEELYAHALQHAATPRHSLDVYFAMADFYLLKRRDIPRTHAVLAQAYHSLKAITNVDAVCGRDVQVAIQYAEFLVYVCHDFPTAATVFKVLLQRWTFEQSRKGKVQSDVATFLQIGLLSYAICVVFSTSNRVMALRLVDQAAAVEQCVANLLPDLVQTTAQRVVKRYKLTAAAVVQHTPDLCRPVTCKQDFDSLAPLMGLLYYLNGDTDAAMALWAAYIRRLANIHSPEYAFAGYCTGMVLHVADRRPAAAKAIKKAFTVDAHNLQYQNVDLVLREAAHPPSNVVSTEHGDRRRLRALTCRDVLMSYYLAHQLETPPPTTSNSGLRRGGV
;
A
#
# COMPACT_ATOMS: atom_id res chain seq x y z
N MET A 1 24.63 -45.72 30.07
CA MET A 1 23.84 -44.52 30.39
C MET A 1 22.82 -44.40 29.28
N ASP A 2 21.59 -44.84 29.53
CA ASP A 2 20.49 -44.64 28.59
C ASP A 2 20.12 -43.16 28.64
N THR A 3 20.49 -42.43 27.59
CA THR A 3 19.98 -41.08 27.36
C THR A 3 18.49 -41.19 27.09
N VAL A 4 17.68 -40.93 28.11
CA VAL A 4 16.25 -40.66 27.95
C VAL A 4 16.15 -39.38 27.13
N LEU A 5 15.80 -39.51 25.85
CA LEU A 5 15.45 -38.37 25.02
C LEU A 5 14.19 -37.73 25.64
N PRO A 6 14.20 -36.40 25.89
CA PRO A 6 13.01 -35.74 26.43
C PRO A 6 11.84 -35.92 25.47
N HIS A 7 10.70 -36.40 25.99
CA HIS A 7 9.43 -36.38 25.28
C HIS A 7 8.93 -34.94 25.22
N MET A 8 8.64 -34.45 24.01
CA MET A 8 8.06 -33.13 23.79
C MET A 8 6.55 -33.24 23.94
N GLU A 9 5.98 -32.56 24.92
CA GLU A 9 4.55 -32.59 25.22
C GLU A 9 4.01 -31.17 25.46
N GLY A 10 2.69 -31.00 25.35
CA GLY A 10 2.03 -29.73 25.63
C GLY A 10 2.45 -28.59 24.69
N SER A 11 2.67 -27.41 25.26
CA SER A 11 2.95 -26.16 24.52
C SER A 11 4.21 -26.23 23.64
N ASP A 12 5.27 -26.90 24.08
CA ASP A 12 6.50 -27.05 23.29
C ASP A 12 6.24 -27.83 21.99
N ALA A 13 5.43 -28.90 22.07
CA ALA A 13 5.01 -29.66 20.90
C ALA A 13 4.13 -28.81 19.96
N ALA A 14 3.21 -28.02 20.53
CA ALA A 14 2.36 -27.12 19.77
C ALA A 14 3.19 -26.08 19.00
N HIS A 15 4.21 -25.49 19.62
CA HIS A 15 5.11 -24.53 18.98
C HIS A 15 5.90 -25.15 17.82
N VAL A 16 6.40 -26.38 17.95
CA VAL A 16 7.12 -27.05 16.86
C VAL A 16 6.17 -27.38 15.70
N LEU A 17 4.97 -27.88 15.99
CA LEU A 17 3.95 -28.14 14.98
C LEU A 17 3.51 -26.86 14.26
N GLY A 18 3.31 -25.78 15.00
CA GLY A 18 2.98 -24.46 14.47
C GLY A 18 4.08 -23.91 13.55
N ALA A 19 5.34 -23.98 13.98
CA ALA A 19 6.48 -23.56 13.16
C ALA A 19 6.59 -24.40 11.87
N PHE A 20 6.33 -25.70 11.95
CA PHE A 20 6.35 -26.55 10.76
C PHE A 20 5.16 -26.27 9.82
N SER A 21 3.99 -25.97 10.37
CA SER A 21 2.84 -25.49 9.61
C SER A 21 3.14 -24.20 8.85
N GLU A 22 3.79 -23.22 9.50
CA GLU A 22 4.17 -21.95 8.87
C GLU A 22 5.08 -22.18 7.65
N VAL A 23 6.06 -23.08 7.77
CA VAL A 23 6.93 -23.45 6.65
C VAL A 23 6.14 -24.09 5.49
N LEU A 24 5.20 -25.00 5.79
CA LEU A 24 4.39 -25.66 4.76
C LEU A 24 3.44 -24.70 4.05
N ASP A 25 2.86 -23.76 4.78
CA ASP A 25 2.03 -22.69 4.24
C ASP A 25 2.88 -21.76 3.34
N ASP A 26 3.90 -21.12 3.91
CA ASP A 26 4.60 -20.02 3.26
C ASP A 26 5.55 -20.48 2.14
N ALA A 27 6.24 -21.61 2.31
CA ALA A 27 7.23 -22.07 1.33
C ALA A 27 6.63 -23.02 0.28
N PHE A 28 5.55 -23.74 0.61
CA PHE A 28 5.03 -24.82 -0.24
C PHE A 28 3.55 -24.65 -0.64
N GLY A 29 2.79 -23.78 0.02
CA GLY A 29 1.35 -23.62 -0.25
C GLY A 29 0.53 -24.86 0.11
N GLU A 30 1.04 -25.73 0.97
CA GLU A 30 0.40 -26.99 1.38
C GLU A 30 -0.59 -26.73 2.52
N PHE A 31 -1.62 -25.93 2.24
CA PHE A 31 -2.55 -25.43 3.26
C PHE A 31 -3.31 -26.54 4.00
N GLY A 32 -3.56 -27.68 3.34
CA GLY A 32 -4.22 -28.84 3.94
C GLY A 32 -3.36 -29.47 5.05
N VAL A 33 -2.08 -29.72 4.75
CA VAL A 33 -1.13 -30.29 5.71
C VAL A 33 -0.81 -29.31 6.82
N ALA A 34 -0.62 -28.02 6.49
CA ALA A 34 -0.45 -26.96 7.47
C ALA A 34 -1.62 -26.91 8.47
N ARG A 35 -2.86 -26.99 7.97
CA ARG A 35 -4.07 -27.05 8.82
C ARG A 35 -4.07 -28.27 9.74
N GLU A 36 -3.72 -29.45 9.24
CA GLU A 36 -3.66 -30.67 10.06
C GLU A 36 -2.65 -30.55 11.21
N LEU A 37 -1.48 -29.96 10.94
CA LEU A 37 -0.47 -29.70 11.98
C LEU A 37 -0.96 -28.70 13.02
N LEU A 38 -1.66 -27.65 12.62
CA LEU A 38 -2.23 -26.68 13.56
C LEU A 38 -3.39 -27.26 14.38
N LEU A 39 -4.21 -28.13 13.79
CA LEU A 39 -5.24 -28.86 14.55
C LEU A 39 -4.59 -29.80 15.57
N LEU A 40 -3.49 -30.46 15.22
CA LEU A 40 -2.71 -31.26 16.17
C LEU A 40 -2.07 -30.38 17.25
N ALA A 41 -1.51 -29.22 16.88
CA ALA A 41 -0.97 -28.25 17.82
C ALA A 41 -2.04 -27.78 18.82
N LEU A 42 -3.27 -27.58 18.35
CA LEU A 42 -4.40 -27.17 19.19
C LEU A 42 -4.80 -28.26 20.21
N VAL A 43 -4.62 -29.54 19.86
CA VAL A 43 -4.80 -30.66 20.81
C VAL A 43 -3.70 -30.65 21.87
N CYS A 44 -2.49 -30.24 21.51
CA CYS A 44 -1.36 -30.13 22.43
C CYS A 44 -1.47 -28.91 23.37
N ASP A 45 -1.99 -27.79 22.87
CA ASP A 45 -2.13 -26.53 23.62
C ASP A 45 -3.31 -25.71 23.06
N GLU A 46 -4.27 -25.36 23.91
CA GLU A 46 -5.43 -24.57 23.47
C GLU A 46 -5.13 -23.07 23.54
N ALA A 47 -4.48 -22.54 22.49
CA ALA A 47 -3.99 -21.18 22.49
C ALA A 47 -4.55 -20.30 21.35
N ALA A 48 -4.75 -19.01 21.63
CA ALA A 48 -5.26 -18.04 20.67
C ALA A 48 -4.35 -17.89 19.44
N TRP A 49 -3.03 -18.01 19.60
CA TRP A 49 -2.09 -17.95 18.46
C TRP A 49 -2.29 -19.10 17.46
N ILE A 50 -2.65 -20.31 17.92
CA ILE A 50 -2.89 -21.46 17.03
C ILE A 50 -4.18 -21.27 16.24
N THR A 51 -5.26 -20.89 16.92
CA THR A 51 -6.56 -20.62 16.29
C THR A 51 -6.48 -19.44 15.33
N HIS A 52 -5.69 -18.43 15.65
CA HIS A 52 -5.36 -17.34 14.75
C HIS A 52 -4.75 -17.82 13.42
N HIS A 53 -3.74 -18.71 13.47
CA HIS A 53 -3.15 -19.27 12.24
C HIS A 53 -4.13 -20.16 11.46
N LEU A 54 -5.00 -20.91 12.15
CA LEU A 54 -6.08 -21.66 11.51
C LEU A 54 -7.04 -20.73 10.76
N ALA A 55 -7.36 -19.56 11.34
CA ALA A 55 -8.19 -18.55 10.70
C ALA A 55 -7.54 -17.99 9.43
N LEU A 56 -6.25 -17.66 9.49
CA LEU A 56 -5.49 -17.17 8.33
C LEU A 56 -5.42 -18.20 7.19
N LEU A 57 -5.22 -19.48 7.51
CA LEU A 57 -5.25 -20.56 6.51
C LEU A 57 -6.62 -20.72 5.86
N ALA A 58 -7.70 -20.65 6.66
CA ALA A 58 -9.06 -20.72 6.14
C ALA A 58 -9.37 -19.51 5.22
N GLU A 59 -8.93 -18.31 5.60
CA GLU A 59 -9.08 -17.11 4.78
C GLU A 59 -8.31 -17.23 3.44
N LYS A 60 -7.06 -17.73 3.47
CA LYS A 60 -6.26 -18.00 2.25
C LYS A 60 -6.97 -18.99 1.31
N GLN A 61 -7.67 -19.97 1.88
CA GLN A 61 -8.50 -20.94 1.14
C GLN A 61 -9.88 -20.41 0.74
N GLN A 62 -10.20 -19.15 1.08
CA GLN A 62 -11.50 -18.52 0.85
C GLN A 62 -12.68 -19.19 1.57
N ASP A 63 -12.39 -19.99 2.61
CA ASP A 63 -13.40 -20.53 3.51
C ASP A 63 -13.64 -19.51 4.64
N TYR A 64 -14.40 -18.48 4.30
CA TYR A 64 -14.60 -17.33 5.19
C TYR A 64 -15.42 -17.68 6.45
N ASP A 65 -16.35 -18.64 6.36
CA ASP A 65 -17.14 -19.05 7.53
C ASP A 65 -16.27 -19.78 8.54
N GLN A 66 -15.36 -20.64 8.06
CA GLN A 66 -14.38 -21.28 8.92
C GLN A 66 -13.35 -20.30 9.47
N ALA A 67 -12.93 -19.31 8.68
CA ALA A 67 -12.01 -18.26 9.13
C ALA A 67 -12.63 -17.44 10.28
N GLU A 68 -13.88 -16.98 10.13
CA GLU A 68 -14.60 -16.23 11.17
C GLU A 68 -14.77 -17.06 12.44
N HIS A 69 -15.09 -18.35 12.33
CA HIS A 69 -15.18 -19.26 13.47
C HIS A 69 -13.85 -19.32 14.25
N TRP A 70 -12.72 -19.47 13.55
CA TRP A 70 -11.41 -19.56 14.20
C TRP A 70 -10.95 -18.23 14.79
N PHE A 71 -11.20 -17.10 14.11
CA PHE A 71 -10.93 -15.78 14.67
C PHE A 71 -11.71 -15.53 15.95
N GLN A 72 -13.01 -15.85 15.94
CA GLN A 72 -13.86 -15.73 17.13
C GLN A 72 -13.36 -16.63 18.26
N ARG A 73 -13.02 -17.89 17.96
CA ARG A 73 -12.44 -18.80 18.96
C ARG A 73 -11.14 -18.25 19.55
N GLY A 74 -10.25 -17.70 18.73
CA GLY A 74 -9.02 -17.06 19.21
C GLY A 74 -9.29 -15.87 20.11
N TYR A 75 -10.32 -15.08 19.80
CA TYR A 75 -10.76 -13.95 20.63
C TYR A 75 -11.36 -14.42 21.96
N ASP A 76 -12.13 -15.51 21.95
CA ASP A 76 -12.73 -16.09 23.17
C ASP A 76 -11.66 -16.73 24.08
N LEU A 77 -10.60 -17.31 23.50
CA LEU A 77 -9.46 -17.88 24.24
C LEU A 77 -8.59 -16.81 24.88
N ASP A 78 -8.23 -15.77 24.13
CA ASP A 78 -7.48 -14.62 24.63
C ASP A 78 -7.80 -13.38 23.79
N HIS A 79 -8.71 -12.55 24.29
CA HIS A 79 -9.06 -11.29 23.63
C HIS A 79 -7.88 -10.31 23.59
N THR A 80 -6.91 -10.43 24.51
CA THR A 80 -5.75 -9.53 24.59
C THR A 80 -4.65 -9.88 23.58
N TYR A 81 -4.77 -11.02 22.90
CA TYR A 81 -3.85 -11.42 21.84
C TYR A 81 -4.05 -10.56 20.58
N VAL A 82 -3.30 -9.45 20.54
CA VAL A 82 -3.42 -8.38 19.53
C VAL A 82 -3.36 -8.87 18.08
N PRO A 83 -2.46 -9.81 17.67
CA PRO A 83 -2.45 -10.31 16.29
C PRO A 83 -3.80 -10.88 15.85
N ASN A 84 -4.50 -11.61 16.73
CA ASN A 84 -5.83 -12.12 16.43
C ASN A 84 -6.87 -11.02 16.34
N ALA A 85 -6.94 -10.13 17.34
CA ALA A 85 -7.91 -9.03 17.32
C ALA A 85 -7.73 -8.12 16.09
N LEU A 86 -6.47 -7.80 15.73
CA LEU A 86 -6.15 -6.98 14.57
C LEU A 86 -6.56 -7.65 13.25
N ASN A 87 -6.14 -8.89 13.00
CA ASN A 87 -6.51 -9.57 11.76
C ASN A 87 -7.99 -9.93 11.71
N PHE A 88 -8.64 -10.11 12.86
CA PHE A 88 -10.08 -10.28 12.91
C PHE A 88 -10.81 -9.00 12.50
N ALA A 89 -10.33 -7.83 12.94
CA ALA A 89 -10.84 -6.54 12.47
C ALA A 89 -10.71 -6.40 10.94
N VAL A 90 -9.52 -6.70 10.41
CA VAL A 90 -9.24 -6.69 8.96
C VAL A 90 -10.16 -7.67 8.22
N PHE A 91 -10.37 -8.86 8.76
CA PHE A 91 -11.29 -9.85 8.18
C PHE A 91 -12.74 -9.34 8.14
N MET A 92 -13.22 -8.75 9.25
CA MET A 92 -14.57 -8.20 9.34
C MET A 92 -14.79 -7.07 8.34
N GLU A 93 -13.81 -6.19 8.14
CA GLU A 93 -13.94 -5.13 7.14
C GLU A 93 -13.81 -5.64 5.69
N GLU A 94 -12.86 -6.52 5.38
CA GLU A 94 -12.53 -6.86 3.99
C GLU A 94 -13.43 -7.98 3.44
N ARG A 95 -13.78 -8.95 4.30
CA ARG A 95 -14.50 -10.16 3.89
C ARG A 95 -15.98 -10.10 4.24
N ARG A 96 -16.32 -9.47 5.37
CA ARG A 96 -17.71 -9.36 5.84
C ARG A 96 -18.35 -8.01 5.59
N LEU A 97 -17.56 -6.98 5.30
CA LEU A 97 -18.04 -5.60 5.17
C LEU A 97 -18.78 -5.12 6.43
N ARG A 98 -18.45 -5.68 7.61
CA ARG A 98 -19.04 -5.36 8.92
C ARG A 98 -18.19 -4.28 9.60
N TYR A 99 -18.30 -3.06 9.09
CA TYR A 99 -17.38 -1.96 9.47
C TYR A 99 -17.51 -1.51 10.93
N ASP A 100 -18.71 -1.53 11.51
CA ASP A 100 -18.90 -1.12 12.91
C ASP A 100 -18.17 -2.10 13.86
N GLU A 101 -18.25 -3.40 13.59
CA GLU A 101 -17.56 -4.42 14.37
C GLU A 101 -16.04 -4.43 14.15
N ALA A 102 -15.59 -4.19 12.91
CA ALA A 102 -14.18 -4.00 12.62
C ALA A 102 -13.60 -2.81 13.43
N GLU A 103 -14.33 -1.69 13.52
CA GLU A 103 -13.90 -0.52 14.29
C GLU A 103 -13.77 -0.82 15.79
N GLU A 104 -14.72 -1.58 16.36
CA GLU A 104 -14.64 -2.04 17.75
C GLU A 104 -13.41 -2.94 17.99
N LEU A 105 -13.18 -3.91 17.09
CA LEU A 105 -12.02 -4.80 17.16
C LEU A 105 -10.69 -4.05 17.01
N TYR A 106 -10.61 -3.05 16.14
CA TYR A 106 -9.43 -2.20 16.03
C TYR A 106 -9.15 -1.40 17.30
N ALA A 107 -10.18 -0.77 17.86
CA ALA A 107 -10.06 -0.03 19.12
C ALA A 107 -9.58 -0.95 20.25
N HIS A 108 -10.14 -2.16 20.31
CA HIS A 108 -9.73 -3.21 21.25
C HIS A 108 -8.26 -3.63 21.03
N ALA A 109 -7.85 -3.93 19.80
CA ALA A 109 -6.48 -4.29 19.47
C ALA A 109 -5.48 -3.18 19.87
N LEU A 110 -5.83 -1.92 19.64
CA LEU A 110 -4.99 -0.78 20.03
C LEU A 110 -4.87 -0.64 21.55
N GLN A 111 -5.96 -0.83 22.29
CA GLN A 111 -5.98 -0.78 23.75
C GLN A 111 -5.06 -1.83 24.38
N HIS A 112 -4.96 -3.01 23.77
CA HIS A 112 -4.14 -4.13 24.26
C HIS A 112 -2.73 -4.20 23.62
N ALA A 113 -2.39 -3.28 22.71
CA ALA A 113 -1.08 -3.21 22.07
C ALA A 113 0.02 -2.72 23.03
N ALA A 114 0.58 -3.66 23.80
CA ALA A 114 1.62 -3.39 24.80
C ALA A 114 3.02 -3.11 24.22
N THR A 115 3.28 -3.50 22.96
CA THR A 115 4.57 -3.27 22.31
C THR A 115 4.44 -2.20 21.22
N PRO A 116 5.46 -1.35 21.00
CA PRO A 116 5.42 -0.36 19.92
C PRO A 116 5.16 -1.00 18.55
N ARG A 117 5.69 -2.21 18.31
CA ARG A 117 5.44 -2.94 17.06
C ARG A 117 3.94 -3.18 16.84
N HIS A 118 3.27 -3.79 17.84
CA HIS A 118 1.84 -4.04 17.74
C HIS A 118 1.04 -2.74 17.62
N SER A 119 1.39 -1.69 18.36
CA SER A 119 0.66 -0.42 18.26
C SER A 119 0.75 0.17 16.86
N LEU A 120 1.93 0.15 16.23
CA LEU A 120 2.13 0.66 14.87
C LEU A 120 1.40 -0.17 13.82
N ASP A 121 1.39 -1.50 13.95
CA ASP A 121 0.64 -2.39 13.05
C ASP A 121 -0.88 -2.11 13.15
N VAL A 122 -1.41 -1.86 14.35
CA VAL A 122 -2.82 -1.49 14.55
C VAL A 122 -3.13 -0.09 13.99
N TYR A 123 -2.29 0.91 14.27
CA TYR A 123 -2.48 2.26 13.73
C TYR A 123 -2.52 2.26 12.20
N PHE A 124 -1.68 1.46 11.56
CA PHE A 124 -1.65 1.34 10.11
C PHE A 124 -2.99 0.83 9.57
N ALA A 125 -3.46 -0.32 10.07
CA ALA A 125 -4.72 -0.90 9.61
C ALA A 125 -5.91 0.03 9.89
N MET A 126 -5.94 0.68 11.06
CA MET A 126 -6.96 1.68 11.39
C MET A 126 -6.95 2.88 10.44
N ALA A 127 -5.76 3.37 10.06
CA ALA A 127 -5.65 4.49 9.14
C ALA A 127 -6.19 4.12 7.75
N ASP A 128 -5.84 2.95 7.23
CA ASP A 128 -6.35 2.43 5.96
C ASP A 128 -7.88 2.22 6.02
N PHE A 129 -8.38 1.66 7.12
CA PHE A 129 -9.82 1.50 7.36
C PHE A 129 -10.56 2.84 7.29
N TYR A 130 -10.10 3.84 8.06
CA TYR A 130 -10.74 5.15 8.08
C TYR A 130 -10.63 5.87 6.75
N LEU A 131 -9.49 5.77 6.07
CA LEU A 131 -9.26 6.44 4.80
C LEU A 131 -10.06 5.81 3.67
N LEU A 132 -9.99 4.49 3.53
CA LEU A 132 -10.45 3.80 2.33
C LEU A 132 -11.89 3.28 2.48
N LYS A 133 -12.25 2.76 3.67
CA LYS A 133 -13.55 2.13 3.90
C LYS A 133 -14.57 3.15 4.41
N ARG A 134 -14.24 3.86 5.50
CA ARG A 134 -15.13 4.88 6.10
C ARG A 134 -15.07 6.24 5.38
N ARG A 135 -13.98 6.52 4.66
CA ARG A 135 -13.70 7.83 4.02
C ARG A 135 -13.73 8.99 5.02
N ASP A 136 -13.31 8.76 6.26
CA ASP A 136 -13.27 9.70 7.37
C ASP A 136 -11.88 10.33 7.48
N ILE A 137 -11.70 11.48 6.82
CA ILE A 137 -10.42 12.21 6.80
C ILE A 137 -10.00 12.66 8.23
N PRO A 138 -10.88 13.26 9.07
CA PRO A 138 -10.50 13.63 10.42
C PRO A 138 -9.99 12.45 11.28
N ARG A 139 -10.66 11.30 11.27
CA ARG A 139 -10.19 10.12 12.03
C ARG A 139 -8.90 9.54 11.45
N THR A 140 -8.79 9.47 10.13
CA THR A 140 -7.54 9.06 9.46
C THR A 140 -6.37 9.92 9.92
N HIS A 141 -6.56 11.25 9.91
CA HIS A 141 -5.53 12.19 10.35
C HIS A 141 -5.17 11.99 11.82
N ALA A 142 -6.17 11.88 12.70
CA ALA A 142 -5.94 11.68 14.12
C ALA A 142 -5.10 10.43 14.41
N VAL A 143 -5.45 9.30 13.78
CA VAL A 143 -4.74 8.02 13.93
C VAL A 143 -3.30 8.11 13.40
N LEU A 144 -3.09 8.63 12.19
CA LEU A 144 -1.75 8.76 11.62
C LEU A 144 -0.86 9.73 12.41
N ALA A 145 -1.43 10.85 12.88
CA ALA A 145 -0.72 11.80 13.72
C ALA A 145 -0.33 11.20 15.08
N GLN A 146 -1.22 10.41 15.69
CA GLN A 146 -0.95 9.68 16.93
C GLN A 146 0.14 8.62 16.74
N ALA A 147 0.08 7.84 15.66
CA ALA A 147 1.10 6.88 15.28
C ALA A 147 2.47 7.55 15.13
N TYR A 148 2.53 8.65 14.37
CA TYR A 148 3.75 9.41 14.18
C TYR A 148 4.29 10.02 15.47
N HIS A 149 3.41 10.52 16.35
CA HIS A 149 3.81 11.03 17.67
C HIS A 149 4.40 9.93 18.55
N SER A 150 3.83 8.72 18.52
CA SER A 150 4.28 7.57 19.30
C SER A 150 5.71 7.13 18.97
N LEU A 151 6.21 7.46 17.77
CA LEU A 151 7.58 7.15 17.36
C LEU A 151 8.64 7.73 18.31
N LYS A 152 8.35 8.85 18.97
CA LYS A 152 9.26 9.48 19.95
C LYS A 152 9.53 8.59 21.17
N ALA A 153 8.61 7.69 21.50
CA ALA A 153 8.75 6.77 22.63
C ALA A 153 9.57 5.53 22.28
N ILE A 154 9.90 5.31 21.00
CA ILE A 154 10.66 4.15 20.55
C ILE A 154 12.14 4.35 20.85
N THR A 155 12.65 3.61 21.83
CA THR A 155 14.07 3.62 22.22
C THR A 155 14.91 2.60 21.46
N ASN A 156 14.29 1.49 21.04
CA ASN A 156 14.92 0.43 20.24
C ASN A 156 14.23 0.32 18.88
N VAL A 157 14.82 0.96 17.87
CA VAL A 157 14.31 0.94 16.49
C VAL A 157 14.37 -0.44 15.83
N ASP A 158 15.22 -1.35 16.31
CA ASP A 158 15.28 -2.72 15.78
C ASP A 158 14.07 -3.55 16.21
N ALA A 159 13.45 -3.21 17.36
CA ALA A 159 12.28 -3.91 17.88
C ALA A 159 11.01 -3.64 17.03
N VAL A 160 11.02 -2.58 16.22
CA VAL A 160 9.89 -2.21 15.35
C VAL A 160 10.13 -2.52 13.88
N CYS A 161 11.22 -3.19 13.51
CA CYS A 161 11.44 -3.77 12.18
C CYS A 161 11.01 -2.86 11.00
N GLY A 162 11.35 -1.56 11.06
CA GLY A 162 11.03 -0.58 10.01
C GLY A 162 9.60 -0.01 10.00
N ARG A 163 8.72 -0.36 10.95
CA ARG A 163 7.37 0.24 11.06
C ARG A 163 7.42 1.74 11.34
N ASP A 164 8.47 2.21 12.00
CA ASP A 164 8.75 3.64 12.19
C ASP A 164 8.89 4.38 10.86
N VAL A 165 9.56 3.76 9.89
CA VAL A 165 9.72 4.27 8.52
C VAL A 165 8.38 4.22 7.79
N GLN A 166 7.66 3.10 7.88
CA GLN A 166 6.36 2.90 7.23
C GLN A 166 5.33 3.94 7.68
N VAL A 167 5.19 4.19 8.98
CA VAL A 167 4.27 5.20 9.53
C VAL A 167 4.61 6.61 9.03
N ALA A 168 5.91 6.96 8.98
CA ALA A 168 6.32 8.26 8.46
C ALA A 168 5.97 8.42 6.96
N ILE A 169 6.11 7.37 6.15
CA ILE A 169 5.71 7.38 4.73
C ILE A 169 4.21 7.63 4.60
N GLN A 170 3.40 6.82 5.26
CA GLN A 170 1.95 6.89 5.15
C GLN A 170 1.41 8.23 5.61
N TYR A 171 1.89 8.73 6.75
CA TYR A 171 1.44 10.02 7.25
C TYR A 171 1.84 11.15 6.29
N ALA A 172 3.06 11.12 5.75
CA ALA A 172 3.50 12.14 4.80
C ALA A 172 2.72 12.06 3.47
N GLU A 173 2.46 10.87 2.92
CA GLU A 173 1.66 10.68 1.72
C GLU A 173 0.22 11.15 1.93
N PHE A 174 -0.40 10.82 3.06
CA PHE A 174 -1.72 11.32 3.43
C PHE A 174 -1.75 12.86 3.47
N LEU A 175 -0.75 13.47 4.10
CA LEU A 175 -0.63 14.93 4.15
C LEU A 175 -0.50 15.56 2.75
N VAL A 176 0.23 14.93 1.83
CA VAL A 176 0.41 15.43 0.45
C VAL A 176 -0.85 15.25 -0.40
N TYR A 177 -1.36 14.03 -0.48
CA TYR A 177 -2.39 13.66 -1.45
C TYR A 177 -3.81 13.95 -0.96
N VAL A 178 -4.05 13.88 0.36
CA VAL A 178 -5.39 14.07 0.94
C VAL A 178 -5.53 15.44 1.60
N CYS A 179 -4.58 15.85 2.44
CA CYS A 179 -4.67 17.13 3.15
C CYS A 179 -4.10 18.32 2.37
N HIS A 180 -3.27 18.07 1.36
CA HIS A 180 -2.49 19.09 0.66
C HIS A 180 -1.62 19.98 1.58
N ASP A 181 -1.18 19.44 2.73
CA ASP A 181 -0.27 20.09 3.68
C ASP A 181 1.18 19.69 3.40
N PHE A 182 1.72 20.27 2.33
CA PHE A 182 3.09 19.99 1.87
C PHE A 182 4.19 20.40 2.87
N PRO A 183 4.09 21.55 3.57
CA PRO A 183 5.09 21.93 4.57
C PRO A 183 5.20 20.89 5.70
N THR A 184 4.07 20.45 6.26
CA THR A 184 4.08 19.42 7.32
C THR A 184 4.57 18.09 6.76
N ALA A 185 4.12 17.66 5.59
CA ALA A 185 4.59 16.44 4.94
C ALA A 185 6.11 16.43 4.74
N ALA A 186 6.69 17.55 4.29
CA ALA A 186 8.14 17.68 4.11
C ALA A 186 8.92 17.56 5.44
N THR A 187 8.33 17.98 6.57
CA THR A 187 8.95 17.75 7.88
C THR A 187 8.93 16.28 8.29
N VAL A 188 7.83 15.57 8.03
CA VAL A 188 7.71 14.13 8.30
C VAL A 188 8.68 13.36 7.43
N PHE A 189 8.75 13.65 6.13
CA PHE A 189 9.67 12.99 5.20
C PHE A 189 11.16 13.18 5.55
N LYS A 190 11.54 14.31 6.19
CA LYS A 190 12.93 14.51 6.65
C LYS A 190 13.35 13.48 7.71
N VAL A 191 12.42 12.89 8.45
CA VAL A 191 12.72 11.79 9.39
C VAL A 191 13.28 10.58 8.65
N LEU A 192 12.83 10.31 7.42
CA LEU A 192 13.37 9.20 6.61
C LEU A 192 14.86 9.40 6.30
N LEU A 193 15.27 10.64 6.00
CA LEU A 193 16.68 10.98 5.76
C LEU A 193 17.53 10.85 7.02
N GLN A 194 16.97 11.21 8.18
CA GLN A 194 17.64 11.03 9.48
C GLN A 194 17.80 9.54 9.80
N ARG A 195 16.74 8.75 9.59
CA ARG A 195 16.75 7.30 9.78
C ARG A 195 17.76 6.63 8.85
N TRP A 196 17.84 7.06 7.59
CA TRP A 196 18.83 6.57 6.64
C TRP A 196 20.26 6.92 7.07
N THR A 197 20.52 8.18 7.44
CA THR A 197 21.83 8.61 7.99
C THR A 197 22.24 7.77 9.20
N PHE A 198 21.28 7.46 10.08
CA PHE A 198 21.53 6.58 11.22
C PHE A 198 21.96 5.19 10.76
N GLU A 199 21.23 4.55 9.84
CA GLU A 199 21.58 3.21 9.32
C GLU A 199 22.96 3.20 8.64
N GLN A 200 23.31 4.25 7.89
CA GLN A 200 24.64 4.39 7.29
C GLN A 200 25.76 4.46 8.33
N SER A 201 25.51 5.05 9.50
CA SER A 201 26.50 5.20 10.57
C SER A 201 26.68 3.94 11.43
N ARG A 202 25.77 2.96 11.33
CA ARG A 202 25.84 1.74 12.13
C ARG A 202 26.95 0.82 11.62
N LYS A 203 27.56 0.09 12.56
CA LYS A 203 28.51 -1.00 12.25
C LYS A 203 27.81 -2.30 11.81
N GLY A 204 26.50 -2.40 12.02
CA GLY A 204 25.68 -3.58 11.70
C GLY A 204 25.08 -3.52 10.29
N LYS A 205 24.59 -4.66 9.80
CA LYS A 205 23.86 -4.71 8.52
C LYS A 205 22.48 -4.07 8.68
N VAL A 206 22.07 -3.31 7.65
CA VAL A 206 20.70 -2.78 7.57
C VAL A 206 19.73 -3.95 7.41
N GLN A 207 18.69 -3.98 8.23
CA GLN A 207 17.63 -5.00 8.11
C GLN A 207 16.90 -4.85 6.77
N SER A 208 16.53 -5.98 6.15
CA SER A 208 15.89 -6.02 4.83
C SER A 208 14.60 -5.18 4.78
N ASP A 209 13.75 -5.31 5.80
CA ASP A 209 12.48 -4.56 5.88
C ASP A 209 12.73 -3.06 5.97
N VAL A 210 13.65 -2.63 6.83
CA VAL A 210 14.03 -1.22 6.99
C VAL A 210 14.55 -0.64 5.67
N ALA A 211 15.42 -1.36 4.98
CA ALA A 211 15.94 -0.92 3.68
C ALA A 211 14.84 -0.83 2.62
N THR A 212 13.91 -1.79 2.61
CA THR A 212 12.78 -1.78 1.68
C THR A 212 11.87 -0.58 1.92
N PHE A 213 11.51 -0.31 3.17
CA PHE A 213 10.72 0.87 3.52
C PHE A 213 11.47 2.17 3.25
N LEU A 214 12.78 2.26 3.53
CA LEU A 214 13.57 3.44 3.19
C LEU A 214 13.60 3.70 1.69
N GLN A 215 13.74 2.67 0.85
CA GLN A 215 13.64 2.82 -0.60
C GLN A 215 12.27 3.36 -1.02
N ILE A 216 11.19 2.75 -0.53
CA ILE A 216 9.81 3.20 -0.81
C ILE A 216 9.65 4.67 -0.39
N GLY A 217 10.07 5.00 0.83
CA GLY A 217 9.86 6.32 1.39
C GLY A 217 10.69 7.42 0.74
N LEU A 218 11.94 7.14 0.35
CA LEU A 218 12.77 8.12 -0.37
C LEU A 218 12.26 8.35 -1.80
N LEU A 219 11.80 7.29 -2.49
CA LEU A 219 11.17 7.42 -3.81
C LEU A 219 9.83 8.14 -3.71
N SER A 220 9.01 7.80 -2.72
CA SER A 220 7.76 8.50 -2.40
C SER A 220 8.02 9.99 -2.16
N TYR A 221 8.99 10.33 -1.32
CA TYR A 221 9.34 11.71 -1.06
C TYR A 221 9.77 12.44 -2.33
N ALA A 222 10.58 11.81 -3.19
CA ALA A 222 10.98 12.38 -4.47
C ALA A 222 9.77 12.70 -5.36
N ILE A 223 8.83 11.75 -5.48
CA ILE A 223 7.59 11.92 -6.25
C ILE A 223 6.74 13.04 -5.67
N CYS A 224 6.55 13.07 -4.34
CA CYS A 224 5.78 14.10 -3.64
C CYS A 224 6.40 15.50 -3.78
N VAL A 225 7.73 15.61 -3.81
CA VAL A 225 8.44 16.89 -4.05
C VAL A 225 8.15 17.42 -5.45
N VAL A 226 8.18 16.56 -6.47
CA VAL A 226 7.79 16.92 -7.84
C VAL A 226 6.31 17.30 -7.90
N PHE A 227 5.44 16.53 -7.25
CA PHE A 227 4.01 16.78 -7.20
C PHE A 227 3.70 18.19 -6.64
N SER A 228 4.30 18.54 -5.50
CA SER A 228 3.97 19.73 -4.69
C SER A 228 4.74 21.00 -5.03
N THR A 229 6.05 20.91 -5.29
CA THR A 229 6.93 22.09 -5.41
C THR A 229 7.66 22.18 -6.74
N SER A 230 7.58 21.14 -7.57
CA SER A 230 8.36 21.00 -8.80
C SER A 230 9.89 21.14 -8.58
N ASN A 231 10.38 20.99 -7.35
CA ASN A 231 11.80 21.10 -7.02
C ASN A 231 12.57 19.83 -7.44
N ARG A 232 12.86 19.77 -8.73
CA ARG A 232 13.44 18.58 -9.37
C ARG A 232 14.85 18.26 -8.91
N VAL A 233 15.66 19.27 -8.58
CA VAL A 233 17.02 19.07 -8.07
C VAL A 233 16.98 18.29 -6.76
N MET A 234 16.06 18.66 -5.87
CA MET A 234 15.85 17.93 -4.62
C MET A 234 15.31 16.52 -4.87
N ALA A 235 14.32 16.37 -5.75
CA ALA A 235 13.75 15.07 -6.08
C ALA A 235 14.78 14.10 -6.67
N LEU A 236 15.66 14.54 -7.57
CA LEU A 236 16.74 13.71 -8.13
C LEU A 236 17.72 13.24 -7.04
N ARG A 237 18.12 14.12 -6.11
CA ARG A 237 18.96 13.74 -4.98
C ARG A 237 18.31 12.68 -4.10
N LEU A 238 16.99 12.74 -3.90
CA LEU A 238 16.26 11.73 -3.13
C LEU A 238 16.22 10.38 -3.85
N VAL A 239 16.11 10.37 -5.18
CA VAL A 239 16.25 9.15 -5.98
C VAL A 239 17.66 8.56 -5.86
N ASP A 240 18.70 9.40 -5.86
CA ASP A 240 20.07 8.93 -5.65
C ASP A 240 20.26 8.32 -4.24
N GLN A 241 19.64 8.89 -3.21
CA GLN A 241 19.63 8.31 -1.87
C GLN A 241 18.93 6.94 -1.86
N ALA A 242 17.79 6.80 -2.54
CA ALA A 242 17.10 5.51 -2.64
C ALA A 242 17.96 4.45 -3.34
N ALA A 243 18.70 4.83 -4.39
CA ALA A 243 19.65 3.94 -5.07
C ALA A 243 20.82 3.54 -4.15
N ALA A 244 21.29 4.45 -3.29
CA ALA A 244 22.32 4.13 -2.30
C ALA A 244 21.84 3.10 -1.26
N VAL A 245 20.57 3.17 -0.83
CA VAL A 245 19.96 2.13 0.04
C VAL A 245 19.97 0.77 -0.65
N GLU A 246 19.59 0.71 -1.93
CA GLU A 246 19.60 -0.52 -2.72
C GLU A 246 20.99 -1.14 -2.82
N GLN A 247 22.01 -0.34 -3.14
CA GLN A 247 23.38 -0.82 -3.25
C GLN A 247 23.91 -1.36 -1.92
N CYS A 248 23.52 -0.76 -0.79
CA CYS A 248 23.91 -1.23 0.54
C CYS A 248 23.40 -2.65 0.82
N VAL A 249 22.19 -2.99 0.38
CA VAL A 249 21.59 -4.32 0.61
C VAL A 249 21.98 -5.35 -0.44
N ALA A 250 22.09 -4.96 -1.71
CA ALA A 250 22.46 -5.86 -2.81
C ALA A 250 23.84 -6.51 -2.60
N ASN A 251 24.75 -5.82 -1.92
CA ASN A 251 26.09 -6.32 -1.61
C ASN A 251 26.12 -7.38 -0.50
N LEU A 252 24.99 -7.70 0.14
CA LEU A 252 24.96 -8.51 1.37
C LEU A 252 24.17 -9.82 1.26
N LEU A 253 23.16 -9.91 0.39
CA LEU A 253 22.32 -11.10 0.15
C LEU A 253 21.76 -11.08 -1.29
N PRO A 254 22.32 -11.83 -2.27
CA PRO A 254 21.89 -11.78 -3.67
C PRO A 254 20.55 -12.48 -3.93
N ASP A 255 20.13 -13.41 -3.06
CA ASP A 255 18.93 -14.24 -3.27
C ASP A 255 17.92 -14.02 -2.14
N LEU A 256 17.10 -12.96 -2.25
CA LEU A 256 15.84 -12.88 -1.51
C LEU A 256 14.69 -13.32 -2.42
N VAL A 257 13.83 -14.17 -1.87
CA VAL A 257 12.47 -14.45 -2.39
C VAL A 257 11.79 -13.13 -2.75
N GLN A 258 11.14 -13.07 -3.92
CA GLN A 258 10.38 -11.89 -4.33
C GLN A 258 9.25 -11.61 -3.34
N THR A 259 9.47 -10.67 -2.42
CA THR A 259 8.46 -10.28 -1.43
C THR A 259 7.48 -9.27 -2.02
N THR A 260 6.29 -9.17 -1.43
CA THR A 260 5.32 -8.11 -1.73
C THR A 260 5.95 -6.71 -1.64
N ALA A 261 6.84 -6.51 -0.67
CA ALA A 261 7.51 -5.23 -0.45
C ALA A 261 8.47 -4.87 -1.62
N GLN A 262 9.18 -5.84 -2.20
CA GLN A 262 10.00 -5.61 -3.41
C GLN A 262 9.15 -5.20 -4.63
N ARG A 263 7.93 -5.74 -4.76
CA ARG A 263 7.02 -5.36 -5.84
C ARG A 263 6.56 -3.91 -5.72
N VAL A 264 6.28 -3.46 -4.49
CA VAL A 264 5.98 -2.06 -4.19
C VAL A 264 7.16 -1.16 -4.56
N VAL A 265 8.40 -1.53 -4.16
CA VAL A 265 9.62 -0.81 -4.57
C VAL A 265 9.69 -0.66 -6.09
N LYS A 266 9.47 -1.74 -6.87
CA LYS A 266 9.50 -1.68 -8.34
C LYS A 266 8.49 -0.69 -8.90
N ARG A 267 7.28 -0.62 -8.32
CA ARG A 267 6.26 0.38 -8.70
C ARG A 267 6.75 1.80 -8.45
N TYR A 268 7.25 2.11 -7.25
CA TYR A 268 7.79 3.43 -6.93
C TYR A 268 8.99 3.81 -7.81
N LYS A 269 9.87 2.85 -8.11
CA LYS A 269 10.99 3.07 -9.06
C LYS A 269 10.51 3.40 -10.46
N LEU A 270 9.52 2.67 -10.98
CA LEU A 270 8.96 2.96 -12.30
C LEU A 270 8.31 4.34 -12.33
N THR A 271 7.53 4.69 -11.29
CA THR A 271 6.93 6.02 -11.17
C THR A 271 8.00 7.10 -11.10
N ALA A 272 9.01 6.98 -10.23
CA ALA A 272 10.10 7.94 -10.11
C ALA A 272 10.90 8.09 -11.41
N ALA A 273 11.14 6.99 -12.13
CA ALA A 273 11.80 7.03 -13.42
C ALA A 273 10.98 7.82 -14.46
N ALA A 274 9.65 7.67 -14.43
CA ALA A 274 8.75 8.40 -15.32
C ALA A 274 8.61 9.88 -14.94
N VAL A 275 8.42 10.21 -13.66
CA VAL A 275 7.99 11.54 -13.20
C VAL A 275 9.12 12.40 -12.63
N VAL A 276 10.19 11.80 -12.11
CA VAL A 276 11.34 12.54 -11.54
C VAL A 276 12.51 12.56 -12.52
N GLN A 277 12.88 11.39 -13.04
CA GLN A 277 14.04 11.25 -13.92
C GLN A 277 13.70 11.58 -15.39
N HIS A 278 12.46 11.34 -15.82
CA HIS A 278 12.04 11.38 -17.22
C HIS A 278 12.90 10.47 -18.11
N THR A 279 13.15 9.26 -17.61
CA THR A 279 13.96 8.27 -18.30
C THR A 279 13.30 7.91 -19.64
N PRO A 280 14.03 7.96 -20.76
CA PRO A 280 13.51 7.50 -22.04
C PRO A 280 13.32 5.97 -22.02
N ASP A 281 12.46 5.45 -22.92
CA ASP A 281 12.36 4.01 -23.22
C ASP A 281 12.08 3.09 -22.01
N LEU A 282 11.23 3.55 -21.10
CA LEU A 282 10.77 2.75 -19.95
C LEU A 282 9.89 1.55 -20.35
N CYS A 283 9.34 1.55 -21.56
CA CYS A 283 8.46 0.49 -22.05
C CYS A 283 9.23 -0.80 -22.26
N ARG A 284 8.89 -1.83 -21.49
CA ARG A 284 9.47 -3.18 -21.60
C ARG A 284 8.41 -4.24 -21.32
N PRO A 285 8.49 -5.42 -21.96
CA PRO A 285 7.56 -6.51 -21.69
C PRO A 285 7.55 -6.88 -20.21
N VAL A 286 6.36 -6.94 -19.61
CA VAL A 286 6.20 -7.40 -18.22
C VAL A 286 6.08 -8.92 -18.24
N THR A 287 7.23 -9.60 -18.15
CA THR A 287 7.32 -11.06 -18.28
C THR A 287 7.10 -11.80 -16.96
N CYS A 288 7.36 -11.17 -15.82
CA CYS A 288 7.18 -11.76 -14.51
C CYS A 288 5.72 -11.68 -14.06
N LYS A 289 5.07 -12.85 -13.85
CA LYS A 289 3.67 -12.94 -13.38
C LYS A 289 3.45 -12.20 -12.04
N GLN A 290 4.47 -12.19 -11.18
CA GLN A 290 4.43 -11.61 -9.83
C GLN A 290 4.54 -10.07 -9.86
N ASP A 291 5.31 -9.51 -10.81
CA ASP A 291 5.44 -8.05 -11.00
C ASP A 291 4.26 -7.44 -11.77
N PHE A 292 3.52 -8.28 -12.49
CA PHE A 292 2.46 -7.87 -13.40
C PHE A 292 1.44 -6.96 -12.71
N ASP A 293 0.95 -7.37 -11.54
CA ASP A 293 -0.14 -6.65 -10.86
C ASP A 293 0.33 -5.28 -10.34
N SER A 294 1.63 -5.08 -10.12
CA SER A 294 2.20 -3.80 -9.64
C SER A 294 2.61 -2.85 -10.77
N LEU A 295 3.06 -3.39 -11.91
CA LEU A 295 3.65 -2.58 -12.99
C LEU A 295 2.71 -2.36 -14.18
N ALA A 296 1.81 -3.30 -14.46
CA ALA A 296 0.97 -3.28 -15.66
C ALA A 296 0.16 -1.96 -15.83
N PRO A 297 -0.45 -1.36 -14.79
CA PRO A 297 -1.25 -0.15 -14.96
C PRO A 297 -0.43 1.03 -15.51
N LEU A 298 0.70 1.35 -14.87
CA LEU A 298 1.58 2.45 -15.29
C LEU A 298 2.31 2.10 -16.60
N MET A 299 2.77 0.86 -16.75
CA MET A 299 3.43 0.43 -17.98
C MET A 299 2.51 0.57 -19.20
N GLY A 300 1.21 0.27 -19.06
CA GLY A 300 0.24 0.47 -20.13
C GLY A 300 0.11 1.94 -20.52
N LEU A 301 0.14 2.86 -19.55
CA LEU A 301 0.10 4.29 -19.83
C LEU A 301 1.35 4.74 -20.59
N LEU A 302 2.52 4.23 -20.20
CA LEU A 302 3.77 4.51 -20.90
C LEU A 302 3.77 3.97 -22.34
N TYR A 303 3.25 2.76 -22.58
CA TYR A 303 3.05 2.21 -23.93
C TYR A 303 2.17 3.12 -24.79
N TYR A 304 1.02 3.54 -24.26
CA TYR A 304 0.12 4.44 -24.97
C TYR A 304 0.78 5.78 -25.30
N LEU A 305 1.48 6.39 -24.33
CA LEU A 305 2.19 7.65 -24.53
C LEU A 305 3.27 7.53 -25.63
N ASN A 306 3.98 6.39 -25.68
CA ASN A 306 4.94 6.08 -26.74
C ASN A 306 4.30 5.70 -28.08
N GLY A 307 3.00 5.39 -28.09
CA GLY A 307 2.20 5.20 -29.30
C GLY A 307 1.84 3.78 -29.64
N ASP A 308 2.14 2.87 -28.73
CA ASP A 308 1.71 1.49 -28.82
C ASP A 308 0.36 1.33 -28.11
N THR A 309 -0.70 1.70 -28.82
CA THR A 309 -2.07 1.65 -28.29
C THR A 309 -2.54 0.21 -28.08
N ASP A 310 -2.11 -0.71 -28.96
CA ASP A 310 -2.48 -2.12 -28.90
C ASP A 310 -1.85 -2.79 -27.68
N ALA A 311 -0.55 -2.58 -27.44
CA ALA A 311 0.11 -3.10 -26.23
C ALA A 311 -0.50 -2.51 -24.95
N ALA A 312 -0.80 -1.21 -24.94
CA ALA A 312 -1.43 -0.56 -23.80
C ALA A 312 -2.80 -1.18 -23.45
N MET A 313 -3.68 -1.30 -24.45
CA MET A 313 -5.01 -1.86 -24.28
C MET A 313 -4.98 -3.35 -23.92
N ALA A 314 -4.08 -4.13 -24.54
CA ALA A 314 -3.89 -5.54 -24.19
C ALA A 314 -3.42 -5.70 -22.73
N LEU A 315 -2.51 -4.85 -22.28
CA LEU A 315 -1.95 -4.91 -20.94
C LEU A 315 -3.00 -4.56 -19.87
N TRP A 316 -3.76 -3.48 -20.06
CA TRP A 316 -4.85 -3.14 -19.13
C TRP A 316 -5.99 -4.17 -19.15
N ALA A 317 -6.34 -4.71 -20.31
CA ALA A 317 -7.35 -5.78 -20.39
C ALA A 317 -6.90 -7.06 -19.68
N ALA A 318 -5.61 -7.42 -19.76
CA ALA A 318 -5.05 -8.54 -19.01
C ALA A 318 -5.01 -8.27 -17.50
N TYR A 319 -4.68 -7.04 -17.09
CA TYR A 319 -4.71 -6.60 -15.69
C TYR A 319 -6.11 -6.66 -15.09
N ILE A 320 -7.09 -6.01 -15.72
CA ILE A 320 -8.46 -5.93 -15.22
C ILE A 320 -9.08 -7.34 -15.07
N ARG A 321 -8.79 -8.27 -16.00
CA ARG A 321 -9.27 -9.66 -15.92
C ARG A 321 -8.68 -10.47 -14.77
N ARG A 322 -7.53 -10.06 -14.22
CA ARG A 322 -6.86 -10.72 -13.11
C ARG A 322 -7.28 -10.19 -11.74
N LEU A 323 -7.97 -9.04 -11.70
CA LEU A 323 -8.46 -8.51 -10.44
C LEU A 323 -9.45 -9.49 -9.81
N ALA A 324 -9.24 -9.80 -8.54
CA ALA A 324 -10.17 -10.63 -7.78
C ALA A 324 -11.57 -9.99 -7.72
N ASN A 325 -11.62 -8.66 -7.67
CA ASN A 325 -12.85 -7.88 -7.65
C ASN A 325 -12.67 -6.56 -8.41
N ILE A 326 -13.48 -6.30 -9.44
CA ILE A 326 -13.44 -5.03 -10.17
C ILE A 326 -14.00 -3.84 -9.38
N HIS A 327 -14.61 -4.08 -8.22
CA HIS A 327 -15.08 -3.06 -7.27
C HIS A 327 -14.00 -2.64 -6.26
N SER A 328 -12.77 -3.15 -6.39
CA SER A 328 -11.68 -2.80 -5.50
C SER A 328 -10.89 -1.57 -5.99
N PRO A 329 -10.16 -0.85 -5.12
CA PRO A 329 -9.36 0.33 -5.49
C PRO A 329 -8.30 0.06 -6.57
N GLU A 330 -7.82 -1.18 -6.70
CA GLU A 330 -6.84 -1.61 -7.70
C GLU A 330 -7.32 -1.37 -9.15
N TYR A 331 -8.63 -1.34 -9.38
CA TYR A 331 -9.19 -1.02 -10.69
C TYR A 331 -8.90 0.43 -11.13
N ALA A 332 -8.86 1.39 -10.19
CA ALA A 332 -8.99 2.82 -10.49
C ALA A 332 -7.97 3.33 -11.51
N PHE A 333 -6.67 3.07 -11.31
CA PHE A 333 -5.61 3.59 -12.19
C PHE A 333 -5.79 3.10 -13.63
N ALA A 334 -5.92 1.78 -13.83
CA ALA A 334 -6.11 1.20 -15.16
C ALA A 334 -7.46 1.60 -15.77
N GLY A 335 -8.50 1.77 -14.95
CA GLY A 335 -9.81 2.26 -15.35
C GLY A 335 -9.78 3.68 -15.93
N TYR A 336 -9.08 4.60 -15.25
CA TYR A 336 -8.86 5.96 -15.78
C TYR A 336 -8.11 5.92 -17.10
N CYS A 337 -6.99 5.18 -17.17
CA CYS A 337 -6.20 5.10 -18.39
C CYS A 337 -6.98 4.52 -19.58
N THR A 338 -7.64 3.38 -19.37
CA THR A 338 -8.47 2.73 -20.38
C THR A 338 -9.59 3.67 -20.84
N GLY A 339 -10.25 4.34 -19.90
CA GLY A 339 -11.33 5.27 -20.17
C GLY A 339 -10.91 6.48 -21.02
N MET A 340 -9.76 7.09 -20.70
CA MET A 340 -9.20 8.19 -21.51
C MET A 340 -8.92 7.74 -22.95
N VAL A 341 -8.28 6.59 -23.13
CA VAL A 341 -7.94 6.07 -24.46
C VAL A 341 -9.20 5.73 -25.26
N LEU A 342 -10.21 5.12 -24.63
CA LEU A 342 -11.50 4.86 -25.26
C LEU A 342 -12.22 6.15 -25.69
N HIS A 343 -12.10 7.22 -24.90
CA HIS A 343 -12.68 8.51 -25.26
C HIS A 343 -11.99 9.12 -26.47
N VAL A 344 -10.66 9.09 -26.51
CA VAL A 344 -9.87 9.56 -27.66
C VAL A 344 -10.20 8.75 -28.92
N ALA A 345 -10.48 7.45 -28.77
CA ALA A 345 -10.94 6.57 -29.86
C ALA A 345 -12.45 6.68 -30.18
N ASP A 346 -13.12 7.73 -29.70
CA ASP A 346 -14.55 8.02 -29.87
C ASP A 346 -15.53 6.94 -29.39
N ARG A 347 -15.11 6.09 -28.45
CA ARG A 347 -15.96 5.09 -27.78
C ARG A 347 -16.58 5.68 -26.51
N ARG A 348 -17.26 6.83 -26.65
CA ARG A 348 -17.77 7.65 -25.53
C ARG A 348 -18.58 6.88 -24.47
N PRO A 349 -19.51 5.96 -24.82
CA PRO A 349 -20.28 5.24 -23.81
C PRO A 349 -19.42 4.27 -22.98
N ALA A 350 -18.41 3.65 -23.60
CA ALA A 350 -17.51 2.74 -22.91
C ALA A 350 -16.53 3.52 -22.01
N ALA A 351 -16.01 4.64 -22.51
CA ALA A 351 -15.17 5.55 -21.74
C ALA A 351 -15.85 6.05 -20.46
N ALA A 352 -17.09 6.54 -20.58
CA ALA A 352 -17.85 7.05 -19.45
C ALA A 352 -18.08 5.96 -18.38
N LYS A 353 -18.37 4.71 -18.79
CA LYS A 353 -18.52 3.59 -17.86
C LYS A 353 -17.22 3.28 -17.11
N ALA A 354 -16.09 3.20 -17.82
CA ALA A 354 -14.79 2.89 -17.22
C ALA A 354 -14.34 3.99 -16.23
N ILE A 355 -14.45 5.25 -16.61
CA ILE A 355 -14.03 6.38 -15.76
C ILE A 355 -14.96 6.55 -14.56
N LYS A 356 -16.27 6.47 -14.75
CA LYS A 356 -17.23 6.53 -13.63
C LYS A 356 -16.94 5.42 -12.62
N LYS A 357 -16.66 4.20 -13.10
CA LYS A 357 -16.28 3.09 -12.25
C LYS A 357 -14.98 3.37 -11.49
N ALA A 358 -13.95 3.92 -12.15
CA ALA A 358 -12.70 4.28 -11.49
C ALA A 358 -12.95 5.27 -10.33
N PHE A 359 -13.73 6.33 -10.55
CA PHE A 359 -14.09 7.27 -9.48
C PHE A 359 -14.85 6.62 -8.32
N THR A 360 -15.73 5.64 -8.58
CA THR A 360 -16.48 4.99 -7.49
C THR A 360 -15.58 4.24 -6.51
N VAL A 361 -14.49 3.65 -6.99
CA VAL A 361 -13.58 2.80 -6.20
C VAL A 361 -12.31 3.54 -5.75
N ASP A 362 -12.05 4.72 -6.29
CA ASP A 362 -10.89 5.56 -5.95
C ASP A 362 -11.20 6.46 -4.73
N ALA A 363 -10.91 5.95 -3.53
CA ALA A 363 -11.07 6.73 -2.31
C ALA A 363 -10.21 8.00 -2.38
N HIS A 364 -10.82 9.15 -2.11
CA HIS A 364 -10.18 10.47 -2.11
C HIS A 364 -9.43 10.84 -3.41
N ASN A 365 -9.77 10.22 -4.55
CA ASN A 365 -9.17 10.49 -5.86
C ASN A 365 -7.64 10.27 -5.91
N LEU A 366 -7.10 9.37 -5.10
CA LEU A 366 -5.66 9.10 -5.00
C LEU A 366 -5.09 8.60 -6.33
N GLN A 367 -5.74 7.64 -6.99
CA GLN A 367 -5.26 7.14 -8.28
C GLN A 367 -5.46 8.15 -9.41
N TYR A 368 -6.52 8.97 -9.36
CA TYR A 368 -6.68 10.10 -10.28
C TYR A 368 -5.48 11.07 -10.18
N GLN A 369 -5.07 11.46 -8.98
CA GLN A 369 -3.92 12.34 -8.78
C GLN A 369 -2.63 11.71 -9.30
N ASN A 370 -2.44 10.41 -9.10
CA ASN A 370 -1.29 9.68 -9.63
C ASN A 370 -1.27 9.64 -11.17
N VAL A 371 -2.42 9.44 -11.82
CA VAL A 371 -2.54 9.48 -13.29
C VAL A 371 -2.26 10.90 -13.80
N ASP A 372 -2.87 11.92 -13.20
CA ASP A 372 -2.65 13.32 -13.58
C ASP A 372 -1.18 13.72 -13.46
N LEU A 373 -0.49 13.31 -12.38
CA LEU A 373 0.94 13.58 -12.20
C LEU A 373 1.77 13.01 -13.36
N VAL A 374 1.55 11.73 -13.72
CA VAL A 374 2.30 11.10 -14.82
C VAL A 374 2.03 11.81 -16.16
N LEU A 375 0.77 12.15 -16.44
CA LEU A 375 0.40 12.89 -17.65
C LEU A 375 1.01 14.29 -17.68
N ARG A 376 1.00 15.00 -16.54
CA ARG A 376 1.57 16.34 -16.39
C ARG A 376 3.06 16.34 -16.68
N GLU A 377 3.82 15.42 -16.09
CA GLU A 377 5.27 15.33 -16.32
C GLU A 377 5.59 14.84 -17.75
N ALA A 378 4.75 13.99 -18.34
CA ALA A 378 4.90 13.60 -19.75
C ALA A 378 4.61 14.77 -20.72
N ALA A 379 3.70 15.68 -20.37
CA ALA A 379 3.35 16.84 -21.17
C ALA A 379 4.39 17.98 -21.07
N HIS A 380 5.14 18.03 -19.97
CA HIS A 380 6.10 19.09 -19.68
C HIS A 380 7.47 18.50 -19.28
N PRO A 381 8.19 17.86 -20.22
CA PRO A 381 9.55 17.42 -19.97
C PRO A 381 10.48 18.60 -19.63
N PRO A 382 11.62 18.36 -18.95
CA PRO A 382 12.52 19.42 -18.54
C PRO A 382 13.03 20.21 -19.76
N SER A 383 13.27 21.51 -19.56
CA SER A 383 13.60 22.49 -20.62
C SER A 383 14.80 22.13 -21.50
N ASN A 384 15.65 21.20 -21.04
CA ASN A 384 16.88 20.82 -21.72
C ASN A 384 16.68 19.67 -22.71
N VAL A 385 15.46 19.14 -22.85
CA VAL A 385 15.12 18.09 -23.82
C VAL A 385 14.81 18.73 -25.17
N VAL A 386 15.62 18.40 -26.18
CA VAL A 386 15.40 18.85 -27.57
C VAL A 386 14.10 18.26 -28.09
N SER A 387 13.26 19.08 -28.70
CA SER A 387 12.02 18.63 -29.36
C SER A 387 12.36 17.63 -30.47
N THR A 388 11.71 16.47 -30.39
CA THR A 388 11.77 15.41 -31.41
C THR A 388 10.34 15.13 -31.84
N GLU A 389 10.13 14.68 -33.08
CA GLU A 389 8.79 14.34 -33.55
C GLU A 389 8.11 13.30 -32.65
N HIS A 390 8.86 12.30 -32.19
CA HIS A 390 8.38 11.31 -31.23
C HIS A 390 8.00 11.96 -29.88
N GLY A 391 8.85 12.85 -29.35
CA GLY A 391 8.60 13.60 -28.12
C GLY A 391 7.38 14.52 -28.21
N ASP A 392 7.18 15.20 -29.33
CA ASP A 392 6.03 16.09 -29.57
C ASP A 392 4.72 15.29 -29.63
N ARG A 393 4.73 14.13 -30.31
CA ARG A 393 3.58 13.21 -30.32
C ARG A 393 3.25 12.68 -28.93
N ARG A 394 4.27 12.29 -28.16
CA ARG A 394 4.11 11.84 -26.76
C ARG A 394 3.50 12.93 -25.89
N ARG A 395 4.01 14.16 -26.02
CA ARG A 395 3.48 15.35 -25.34
C ARG A 395 2.03 15.62 -25.69
N LEU A 396 1.67 15.56 -26.98
CA LEU A 396 0.31 15.77 -27.44
C LEU A 396 -0.64 14.73 -26.83
N ARG A 397 -0.28 13.45 -26.86
CA ARG A 397 -1.10 12.39 -26.23
C ARG A 397 -1.30 12.63 -24.73
N ALA A 398 -0.26 13.05 -24.02
CA ALA A 398 -0.34 13.36 -22.61
C ALA A 398 -1.32 14.51 -22.32
N LEU A 399 -1.23 15.61 -23.07
CA LEU A 399 -2.15 16.74 -22.97
C LEU A 399 -3.59 16.33 -23.27
N THR A 400 -3.82 15.62 -24.38
CA THR A 400 -5.16 15.16 -24.77
C THR A 400 -5.78 14.26 -23.69
N CYS A 401 -5.03 13.27 -23.18
CA CYS A 401 -5.53 12.43 -22.09
C CYS A 401 -5.85 13.23 -20.84
N ARG A 402 -5.01 14.20 -20.48
CA ARG A 402 -5.20 15.04 -19.30
C ARG A 402 -6.46 15.90 -19.41
N ASP A 403 -6.72 16.50 -20.58
CA ASP A 403 -7.93 17.28 -20.83
C ASP A 403 -9.20 16.43 -20.69
N VAL A 404 -9.15 15.19 -21.21
CA VAL A 404 -10.24 14.22 -21.06
C VAL A 404 -10.46 13.88 -19.58
N LEU A 405 -9.39 13.50 -18.87
CA LEU A 405 -9.47 13.11 -17.46
C LEU A 405 -10.03 14.23 -16.59
N MET A 406 -9.56 15.46 -16.80
CA MET A 406 -10.02 16.66 -16.09
C MET A 406 -11.50 16.93 -16.37
N SER A 407 -11.95 16.77 -17.62
CA SER A 407 -13.35 16.96 -17.98
C SER A 407 -14.28 16.00 -17.22
N TYR A 408 -13.91 14.72 -17.12
CA TYR A 408 -14.69 13.75 -16.33
C TYR A 408 -14.60 14.01 -14.83
N TYR A 409 -13.44 14.45 -14.33
CA TYR A 409 -13.28 14.82 -12.92
C TYR A 409 -14.20 15.97 -12.53
N LEU A 410 -14.23 17.05 -13.32
CA LEU A 410 -15.13 18.19 -13.08
C LEU A 410 -16.60 17.78 -13.12
N ALA A 411 -16.99 16.91 -14.07
CA ALA A 411 -18.34 16.36 -14.13
C ALA A 411 -18.67 15.52 -12.88
N HIS A 412 -17.74 14.68 -12.42
CA HIS A 412 -17.91 13.88 -11.22
C HIS A 412 -18.10 14.75 -9.97
N GLN A 413 -17.32 15.82 -9.81
CA GLN A 413 -17.43 16.76 -8.70
C GLN A 413 -18.79 17.48 -8.64
N LEU A 414 -19.41 17.74 -9.81
CA LEU A 414 -20.75 18.33 -9.88
C LEU A 414 -21.85 17.34 -9.46
N GLU A 415 -21.66 16.04 -9.73
CA GLU A 415 -22.61 14.98 -9.33
C GLU A 415 -22.50 14.62 -7.84
N THR A 416 -21.32 14.79 -7.24
CA THR A 416 -21.05 14.50 -5.82
C THR A 416 -20.49 15.73 -5.12
N PRO A 417 -21.34 16.73 -4.78
CA PRO A 417 -20.87 17.91 -4.06
C PRO A 417 -20.29 17.52 -2.70
N PRO A 418 -19.28 18.26 -2.19
CA PRO A 418 -18.71 17.98 -0.88
C PRO A 418 -19.80 18.03 0.20
N PRO A 419 -19.72 17.21 1.26
CA PRO A 419 -20.67 17.28 2.35
C PRO A 419 -20.67 18.70 2.90
N THR A 420 -21.84 19.35 2.88
CA THR A 420 -22.03 20.69 3.43
C THR A 420 -21.54 20.67 4.88
N THR A 421 -20.57 21.51 5.20
CA THR A 421 -20.21 21.81 6.59
C THR A 421 -21.48 22.30 7.26
N SER A 422 -22.07 21.49 8.14
CA SER A 422 -23.16 21.96 8.98
C SER A 422 -22.59 23.07 9.86
N ASN A 423 -22.89 24.32 9.51
CA ASN A 423 -22.77 25.45 10.41
C ASN A 423 -23.55 25.08 11.67
N SER A 424 -22.86 24.65 12.72
CA SER A 424 -23.44 24.60 14.06
C SER A 424 -23.86 26.03 14.39
N GLY A 425 -25.18 26.22 14.41
CA GLY A 425 -25.79 27.51 14.64
C GLY A 425 -25.29 28.13 15.93
N LEU A 426 -24.53 29.22 15.78
CA LEU A 426 -24.44 30.27 16.77
C LEU A 426 -25.88 30.77 17.05
N ARG A 427 -26.55 30.15 18.03
CA ARG A 427 -27.67 30.80 18.71
C ARG A 427 -27.10 32.01 19.44
N ARG A 428 -27.19 33.18 18.81
CA ARG A 428 -27.21 34.46 19.50
C ARG A 428 -28.42 34.46 20.43
N GLY A 429 -28.20 34.24 21.71
CA GLY A 429 -29.17 34.60 22.75
C GLY A 429 -29.21 36.12 22.85
N GLY A 430 -30.32 36.71 22.43
CA GLY A 430 -30.65 38.11 22.64
C GLY A 430 -31.92 38.20 23.47
N VAL A 431 -31.83 39.05 24.49
CA VAL A 431 -32.81 39.45 25.52
C VAL A 431 -33.00 38.48 26.68
#